data_AF-A0A1N7SPV9-F1
#
_entry.id   AF-A0A1N7SPV9-F1
#
_cell.length_a   1.000
_cell.length_b   1.000
_cell.length_c   1.000
_cell.angle_alpha   90.00
_cell.angle_beta   90.00
_cell.angle_gamma   90.00
#
_symmetry.space_group_name_H-M   'P 1'
#
loop_
_entity.id
_entity.type
_entity.pdbx_description
1 polymer ?
#
loop_
_entity_poly.entity_id
_entity_poly.type
_entity_poly.pdbx_seq_one_letter_code
_entity_poly.pdbx_strand_id
1 'polypeptide(L)' 'MLIHGARAVIQAARRTDDQQGWLPRLLQRRNPNVAAVAMANKNARIVWALLTNDRAYRHDYESAVPKT' A
#
# COMPACT_ATOMS: atom_id res chain seq x y z
N MET A 1 13.13 2.14 -6.31
CA MET A 1 12.97 2.78 -4.98
C MET A 1 11.65 2.40 -4.27
N LEU A 2 11.14 1.15 -4.35
CA LEU A 2 9.86 0.81 -3.68
C LEU A 2 10.04 0.43 -2.20
N ILE A 3 11.07 -0.35 -1.87
CA ILE A 3 11.33 -0.78 -0.48
C ILE A 3 11.68 0.41 0.43
N HIS A 4 12.52 1.33 -0.05
CA HIS A 4 12.88 2.53 0.70
C HIS A 4 11.65 3.43 0.96
N GLY A 5 10.79 3.61 -0.05
CA GLY A 5 9.52 4.33 0.13
C GLY A 5 8.59 3.63 1.12
N ALA A 6 8.47 2.29 1.04
CA ALA A 6 7.68 1.51 1.99
C ALA A 6 8.19 1.65 3.44
N ARG A 7 9.50 1.70 3.65
CA ARG A 7 10.10 1.98 4.96
C ARG A 7 9.74 3.38 5.46
N ALA A 8 9.76 4.39 4.59
CA ALA A 8 9.34 5.74 4.96
C ALA A 8 7.87 5.78 5.39
N VAL A 9 6.97 5.09 4.68
CA VAL A 9 5.54 4.97 5.05
C VAL A 9 5.39 4.28 6.41
N ILE A 10 6.12 3.19 6.66
CA ILE A 10 6.09 2.50 7.96
C ILE A 10 6.54 3.43 9.08
N GLN A 11 7.60 4.20 8.87
CA GLN A 11 8.09 5.15 9.86
C GLN A 11 7.09 6.29 10.11
N ALA A 12 6.37 6.74 9.09
CA ALA A 12 5.28 7.70 9.24
C ALA A 12 4.11 7.08 10.03
N ALA A 13 3.67 5.87 9.68
CA ALA A 13 2.57 5.17 10.35
C ALA A 13 2.84 4.90 11.84
N ARG A 14 4.11 4.68 12.23
CA ARG A 14 4.50 4.51 13.64
C ARG A 14 4.47 5.80 14.46
N ARG A 15 4.43 6.97 13.82
CA ARG A 15 4.36 8.29 14.48
C ARG A 15 2.91 8.77 14.68
N THR A 16 1.94 8.08 14.07
CA THR A 16 0.52 8.39 14.18
C THR A 16 -0.13 7.41 15.16
N ASP A 17 -1.02 7.89 16.03
CA ASP A 17 -1.80 7.04 16.95
C ASP A 17 -2.91 6.24 16.26
N ASP A 18 -3.04 6.39 14.93
CA ASP A 18 -4.01 5.67 14.13
C ASP A 18 -3.54 4.22 13.89
N GLN A 19 -4.03 3.33 14.74
CA GLN A 19 -3.86 1.89 14.61
C GLN A 19 -4.96 1.25 13.74
N GLN A 20 -5.89 2.04 13.20
CA GLN A 20 -7.03 1.56 12.43
C GLN A 20 -6.65 1.42 10.95
N GLY A 21 -5.94 0.35 10.63
CA GLY A 21 -5.56 0.10 9.24
C GLY A 21 -5.00 -1.29 8.98
N TRP A 22 -4.85 -1.64 7.70
CA TRP A 22 -4.18 -2.88 7.30
C TRP A 22 -2.69 -2.88 7.69
N LEU A 23 -1.98 -1.75 7.50
CA LEU A 23 -0.54 -1.67 7.75
C LEU A 23 -0.19 -1.74 9.25
N PRO A 24 -0.85 -0.99 10.16
CA PRO A 24 -0.62 -1.14 11.61
C PRO A 24 -0.91 -2.56 12.11
N ARG A 25 -2.03 -3.18 11.68
CA ARG A 25 -2.35 -4.59 12.02
C ARG A 25 -1.31 -5.58 11.50
N LEU A 26 -0.71 -5.32 10.34
CA LEU A 26 0.38 -6.14 9.82
C LEU A 26 1.65 -5.98 10.68
N LEU A 27 1.99 -4.75 11.06
CA LEU A 27 3.14 -4.45 11.92
C LEU A 27 3.01 -5.03 13.33
N GLN A 28 1.79 -5.19 13.85
CA GLN A 28 1.55 -5.88 15.13
C GLN A 28 1.90 -7.38 15.09
N ARG A 29 1.84 -8.01 13.91
CA ARG A 29 2.00 -9.48 13.76
C ARG A 29 3.28 -9.89 13.03
N ARG A 30 3.96 -8.98 12.34
CA ARG A 30 5.11 -9.28 11.46
C ARG A 30 6.24 -8.26 11.64
N ASN A 31 7.46 -8.70 11.33
CA ASN A 31 8.65 -7.85 11.35
C ASN A 31 8.51 -6.65 10.37
N PRO A 32 8.99 -5.44 10.72
CA PRO A 32 8.92 -4.25 9.87
C PRO A 32 9.47 -4.44 8.44
N ASN A 33 10.51 -5.26 8.26
CA ASN A 33 11.04 -5.54 6.92
C ASN A 33 10.07 -6.35 6.06
N VAL A 34 9.33 -7.30 6.66
CA VAL A 34 8.28 -8.06 5.98
C VAL A 34 7.12 -7.13 5.61
N ALA A 35 6.72 -6.24 6.52
CA ALA A 35 5.70 -5.24 6.23
C ALA A 35 6.14 -4.27 5.11
N ALA A 36 7.43 -3.90 5.04
CA ALA A 36 7.96 -3.04 4.00
C ALA A 36 7.87 -3.71 2.62
N VAL A 37 8.21 -5.00 2.53
CA VAL A 37 8.06 -5.78 1.29
C VAL A 37 6.59 -5.90 0.90
N ALA A 38 5.69 -6.18 1.86
CA ALA A 38 4.26 -6.28 1.60
C ALA A 38 3.67 -4.94 1.09
N MET A 39 4.06 -3.82 1.71
CA MET A 39 3.65 -2.48 1.28
C MET A 39 4.18 -2.14 -0.12
N ALA A 40 5.46 -2.46 -0.40
CA ALA A 40 6.03 -2.29 -1.72
C ALA A 40 5.30 -3.14 -2.78
N ASN A 41 4.95 -4.39 -2.46
CA ASN A 41 4.21 -5.27 -3.35
C ASN A 41 2.79 -4.72 -3.62
N LYS A 42 2.10 -4.21 -2.59
CA LYS A 42 0.81 -3.53 -2.77
C LYS A 42 0.93 -2.35 -3.74
N ASN A 43 1.94 -1.50 -3.58
CA ASN A 43 2.19 -0.37 -4.47
C ASN A 43 2.54 -0.84 -5.89
N ALA A 44 3.35 -1.88 -6.04
CA ALA A 44 3.70 -2.45 -7.35
C ALA A 44 2.45 -2.95 -8.09
N ARG A 45 1.52 -3.62 -7.40
CA ARG A 45 0.24 -4.05 -8.00
C ARG A 45 -0.63 -2.88 -8.44
N ILE A 46 -0.68 -1.80 -7.66
CA ILE A 46 -1.40 -0.57 -8.04
C ILE A 46 -0.77 0.03 -9.30
N VAL A 47 0.55 0.24 -9.31
CA VAL A 47 1.28 0.76 -10.47
C VAL A 47 1.07 -0.12 -11.69
N TRP A 48 1.17 -1.44 -11.54
CA TRP A 48 0.92 -2.37 -12.64
C TRP A 48 -0.50 -2.23 -13.20
N ALA A 49 -1.53 -2.13 -12.34
CA ALA A 49 -2.90 -1.94 -12.79
C ALA A 49 -3.10 -0.59 -13.51
N LEU A 50 -2.47 0.48 -13.02
CA LEU A 50 -2.51 1.79 -13.68
C LEU A 50 -1.89 1.73 -15.07
N LEU A 51 -0.67 1.20 -15.19
CA LEU A 51 0.06 1.08 -16.45
C LEU A 51 -0.66 0.17 -17.45
N THR A 52 -1.17 -0.98 -16.99
CA THR A 52 -1.87 -1.95 -17.85
C THR A 52 -3.18 -1.39 -18.42
N ASN A 53 -3.79 -0.41 -17.75
CA ASN A 53 -5.06 0.19 -18.18
C ASN A 53 -4.87 1.63 -18.72
N ASP A 54 -3.63 2.10 -18.89
CA ASP A 54 -3.31 3.48 -19.27
C ASP A 54 -4.06 4.54 -18.44
N ARG A 55 -4.12 4.31 -17.12
CA ARG A 55 -4.84 5.19 -16.17
C ARG A 55 -3.89 5.99 -15.30
N ALA A 56 -4.27 7.24 -15.04
CA ALA A 56 -3.65 8.05 -14.00
C ALA A 56 -4.14 7.62 -12.60
N TYR A 57 -3.29 7.80 -11.58
CA TYR A 57 -3.66 7.55 -10.18
C TYR A 57 -4.77 8.50 -9.73
N ARG A 58 -5.78 7.96 -9.06
CA ARG A 58 -6.90 8.68 -8.46
C ARG A 58 -7.16 8.12 -7.06
N HIS A 59 -7.18 8.99 -6.03
CA HIS A 59 -7.42 8.56 -4.65
C HIS A 59 -8.88 8.10 -4.42
N ASP A 60 -9.80 8.61 -5.23
CA ASP A 60 -11.22 8.28 -5.28
C ASP A 60 -11.55 7.17 -6.29
N TYR A 61 -10.54 6.39 -6.72
CA TYR A 61 -10.76 5.30 -7.68
C TYR A 61 -11.57 4.16 -7.05
N GLU A 62 -12.84 4.06 -7.45
CA GLU A 62 -13.66 2.90 -7.21
C GLU A 62 -13.45 1.87 -8.33
N SER A 63 -13.29 0.60 -7.95
CA SER A 63 -13.21 -0.47 -8.94
C SER A 63 -14.53 -0.48 -9.71
N ALA A 64 -14.49 -0.42 -11.03
CA ALA A 64 -15.69 -0.65 -11.82
C ALA A 64 -16.19 -2.07 -11.48
N VAL A 65 -17.29 -2.17 -10.74
CA VAL A 65 -17.96 -3.45 -10.49
C VAL A 65 -18.28 -4.02 -11.88
N PRO A 66 -17.79 -5.23 -12.22
CA PRO A 66 -18.13 -5.82 -13.50
C PRO A 66 -19.64 -5.97 -13.53
N LYS A 67 -20.29 -5.24 -14.44
CA LYS A 67 -21.73 -5.41 -14.70
C LYS A 67 -21.91 -6.79 -15.31
N THR A 68 -22.30 -7.75 -14.47
CA THR A 68 -22.91 -9.02 -14.90
C THR A 68 -24.37 -8.78 -15.26
#